data_AF-A0A9E4QVL4-F1
#
_entry.id   AF-A0A9E4QVL4-F1
#
_cell.length_a   1.000
_cell.length_b   1.000
_cell.length_c   1.000
_cell.angle_alpha   90.00
_cell.angle_beta   90.00
_cell.angle_gamma   90.00
#
_symmetry.space_group_name_H-M   'P 1'
#
loop_
_entity.id
_entity.type
_entity.pdbx_description
1 polymer ?
#
loop_
_entity_poly.entity_id
_entity_poly.type
_entity_poly.pdbx_seq_one_letter_code
_entity_poly.pdbx_strand_id
1 'polypeptide(L)'
;MKIFLFDMDGVLLEPRGYHEALIETVAVVGRALGFRELAITKADIEVFEASGVTSEWDSTAICTALLMRDAWEISPDNLLPSAPPLPQLAIHDLPSPDFRGFFGSRRMAPVYGSRPTQLAEESLLSDGTAYTEAQVSALQSLLRGARSPLGSLTHLLFQELVLGSRLFQDTYGVETHINTEGTLLTRDRPTLPPQTRNRLLAWLEVPDHHAAVFTNRPSRAPQGSTGAPEAELGLELTELEMLPLVGRGGLAWLEEQRGLAPGALLKPSATHALVALRQAIGDSLGVALQAAAALALDQEDDPGWANLEGAEITVFEDSAEGLASVAAARACLVDIGVSMQAILLGVTQSLPKRQALEAAQAEVFPSLAEALGAALA
;
A
#
# COMPACT_ATOMS: atom_id res chain seq x y z
N MET A 1 -4.16 29.53 10.08
CA MET A 1 -3.86 28.13 10.39
C MET A 1 -2.86 27.59 9.38
N LYS A 2 -1.92 26.76 9.83
CA LYS A 2 -0.97 26.03 8.98
C LYS A 2 -1.14 24.53 9.17
N ILE A 3 -1.20 23.77 8.08
CA ILE A 3 -1.39 22.31 8.13
C ILE A 3 -0.33 21.62 7.28
N PHE A 4 0.37 20.65 7.85
CA PHE A 4 1.26 19.75 7.11
C PHE A 4 0.56 18.42 6.83
N LEU A 5 0.50 18.02 5.56
CA LEU A 5 0.03 16.71 5.16
C LEU A 5 1.22 15.88 4.67
N PHE A 6 1.42 14.71 5.27
CA PHE A 6 2.52 13.82 4.92
C PHE A 6 1.97 12.56 4.26
N ASP A 7 2.54 12.17 3.13
CA ASP A 7 2.51 10.75 2.75
C ASP A 7 3.42 9.93 3.68
N MET A 8 3.23 8.61 3.66
CA MET A 8 4.04 7.70 4.42
C MET A 8 5.21 7.14 3.61
N ASP A 9 4.94 6.57 2.44
CA ASP A 9 5.91 5.77 1.70
C ASP A 9 6.77 6.66 0.81
N GLY A 10 8.10 6.55 0.94
CA GLY A 10 9.03 7.45 0.26
C GLY A 10 9.11 8.85 0.87
N VAL A 11 8.23 9.19 1.83
CA VAL A 11 8.22 10.47 2.55
C VAL A 11 8.62 10.29 4.00
N LEU A 12 7.79 9.67 4.85
CA LEU A 12 8.11 9.41 6.27
C LEU A 12 8.92 8.13 6.47
N LEU A 13 8.75 7.15 5.58
CA LEU A 13 9.40 5.84 5.64
C LEU A 13 10.00 5.45 4.30
N GLU A 14 11.10 4.70 4.38
CA GLU A 14 11.51 3.82 3.29
C GLU A 14 10.79 2.46 3.43
N PRO A 15 9.89 2.09 2.49
CA PRO A 15 9.08 0.87 2.59
C PRO A 15 9.88 -0.37 2.17
N ARG A 16 10.59 -0.97 3.12
CA ARG A 16 11.47 -2.14 2.87
C ARG A 16 10.83 -3.46 3.31
N GLY A 17 9.84 -3.41 4.21
CA GLY A 17 9.20 -4.59 4.78
C GLY A 17 8.45 -5.43 3.76
N TYR A 18 7.69 -4.81 2.86
CA TYR A 18 6.91 -5.54 1.86
C TYR A 18 7.76 -6.37 0.90
N HIS A 19 8.88 -5.83 0.42
CA HIS A 19 9.81 -6.57 -0.45
C HIS A 19 10.39 -7.80 0.26
N GLU A 20 10.76 -7.67 1.53
CA GLU A 20 11.24 -8.81 2.34
C GLU A 20 10.13 -9.85 2.54
N ALA A 21 8.92 -9.42 2.89
CA ALA A 21 7.77 -10.31 3.06
C ALA A 21 7.42 -11.06 1.77
N LEU A 22 7.52 -10.41 0.61
CA LEU A 22 7.33 -11.06 -0.68
C LEU A 22 8.37 -12.15 -0.91
N ILE A 23 9.66 -11.84 -0.71
CA ILE A 23 10.76 -12.81 -0.89
C ILE A 23 10.54 -14.02 0.02
N GLU A 24 10.26 -13.78 1.30
CA GLU A 24 10.08 -14.88 2.26
C GLU A 24 8.79 -15.67 2.01
N THR A 25 7.69 -15.02 1.60
CA THR A 25 6.45 -15.75 1.27
C THR A 25 6.68 -16.73 0.13
N VAL A 26 7.33 -16.28 -0.94
CA VAL A 26 7.64 -17.15 -2.08
C VAL A 26 8.61 -18.26 -1.68
N ALA A 27 9.59 -17.96 -0.81
CA ALA A 27 10.51 -18.96 -0.29
C ALA A 27 9.80 -20.03 0.57
N VAL A 28 8.88 -19.63 1.45
CA VAL A 28 8.05 -20.54 2.27
C VAL A 28 7.23 -21.47 1.39
N VAL A 29 6.52 -20.91 0.41
CA VAL A 29 5.71 -21.67 -0.55
C VAL A 29 6.58 -22.60 -1.39
N GLY A 30 7.72 -22.14 -1.90
CA GLY A 30 8.64 -22.97 -2.68
C GLY A 30 9.15 -24.17 -1.91
N ARG A 31 9.56 -23.98 -0.66
CA ARG A 31 9.97 -25.10 0.21
C ARG A 31 8.84 -26.12 0.39
N ALA A 32 7.61 -25.66 0.55
CA ALA A 32 6.44 -26.54 0.64
C ALA A 32 6.18 -27.32 -0.65
N LEU A 33 6.49 -26.72 -1.80
CA LEU A 33 6.43 -27.36 -3.12
C LEU A 33 7.66 -28.23 -3.45
N GLY A 34 8.64 -28.33 -2.53
CA GLY A 34 9.83 -29.16 -2.69
C GLY A 34 11.02 -28.45 -3.36
N PHE A 35 10.98 -27.15 -3.60
CA PHE A 35 12.13 -26.41 -4.12
C PHE A 35 13.22 -26.28 -3.04
N ARG A 36 14.48 -26.55 -3.41
CA ARG A 36 15.63 -26.47 -2.49
C ARG A 36 16.07 -25.03 -2.22
N GLU A 37 16.29 -24.26 -3.27
CA GLU A 37 16.73 -22.87 -3.20
C GLU A 37 15.89 -22.04 -4.17
N LEU A 38 15.36 -20.93 -3.68
CA LEU A 38 14.70 -19.91 -4.49
C LEU A 38 15.46 -18.61 -4.37
N ALA A 39 15.67 -17.95 -5.51
CA ALA A 39 16.40 -16.71 -5.59
C ALA A 39 15.50 -15.62 -6.16
N ILE A 40 14.63 -15.05 -5.30
CA ILE A 40 14.05 -13.74 -5.57
C ILE A 40 14.92 -12.68 -4.89
N THR A 41 15.31 -11.69 -5.67
CA THR A 41 16.16 -10.56 -5.29
C THR A 41 15.40 -9.25 -5.51
N LYS A 42 15.89 -8.17 -4.93
CA LYS A 42 15.30 -6.82 -5.15
C LYS A 42 15.30 -6.42 -6.63
N ALA A 43 16.32 -6.80 -7.38
CA ALA A 43 16.37 -6.55 -8.82
C ALA A 43 15.30 -7.34 -9.60
N ASP A 44 14.79 -8.46 -9.07
CA ASP A 44 13.61 -9.11 -9.64
C ASP A 44 12.36 -8.28 -9.40
N ILE A 45 12.19 -7.77 -8.18
CA ILE A 45 11.04 -6.94 -7.79
C ILE A 45 10.98 -5.65 -8.63
N GLU A 46 12.12 -5.01 -8.87
CA GLU A 46 12.21 -3.85 -9.77
C GLU A 46 11.70 -4.16 -11.18
N VAL A 47 11.95 -5.38 -11.69
CA VAL A 47 11.41 -5.84 -12.99
C VAL A 47 9.89 -6.05 -12.92
N PHE A 48 9.38 -6.56 -11.80
CA PHE A 48 7.93 -6.75 -11.60
C PHE A 48 7.21 -5.39 -11.62
N GLU A 49 7.73 -4.43 -10.86
CA GLU A 49 7.22 -3.05 -10.77
C GLU A 49 7.30 -2.33 -12.12
N ALA A 50 8.44 -2.45 -12.83
CA ALA A 50 8.61 -1.88 -14.17
C ALA A 50 7.65 -2.49 -15.20
N SER A 51 7.19 -3.71 -14.96
CA SER A 51 6.19 -4.40 -15.79
C SER A 51 4.74 -4.07 -15.37
N GLY A 52 4.55 -3.13 -14.44
CA GLY A 52 3.25 -2.69 -13.95
C GLY A 52 2.65 -3.57 -12.84
N VAL A 53 3.43 -4.51 -12.28
CA VAL A 53 3.01 -5.31 -11.11
C VAL A 53 3.60 -4.69 -9.85
N THR A 54 2.91 -3.69 -9.31
CA THR A 54 3.38 -2.88 -8.18
C THR A 54 2.80 -3.31 -6.83
N SER A 55 1.93 -4.31 -6.80
CA SER A 55 1.40 -4.88 -5.55
C SER A 55 2.10 -6.19 -5.22
N GLU A 56 2.63 -6.30 -4.01
CA GLU A 56 3.29 -7.51 -3.53
C GLU A 56 2.30 -8.66 -3.34
N TRP A 57 1.02 -8.38 -3.08
CA TRP A 57 -0.03 -9.41 -3.07
C TRP A 57 -0.16 -10.08 -4.44
N ASP A 58 -0.16 -9.28 -5.51
CA ASP A 58 -0.23 -9.79 -6.89
C ASP A 58 1.07 -10.51 -7.25
N SER A 59 2.23 -9.89 -6.99
CA SER A 59 3.55 -10.46 -7.31
C SER A 59 3.80 -11.79 -6.60
N THR A 60 3.41 -11.91 -5.32
CA THR A 60 3.54 -13.17 -4.55
C THR A 60 2.65 -14.26 -5.14
N ALA A 61 1.41 -13.94 -5.52
CA ALA A 61 0.50 -14.89 -6.14
C ALA A 61 1.00 -15.38 -7.51
N ILE A 62 1.53 -14.46 -8.33
CA ILE A 62 2.09 -14.79 -9.65
C ILE A 62 3.35 -15.66 -9.51
N CYS A 63 4.27 -15.31 -8.59
CA CYS A 63 5.44 -16.14 -8.34
C CYS A 63 5.05 -17.54 -7.83
N THR A 64 4.05 -17.62 -6.96
CA THR A 64 3.50 -18.90 -6.48
C THR A 64 2.90 -19.73 -7.61
N ALA A 65 2.17 -19.11 -8.54
CA ALA A 65 1.61 -19.80 -9.70
C ALA A 65 2.69 -20.41 -10.60
N LEU A 66 3.81 -19.71 -10.79
CA LEU A 66 4.97 -20.22 -11.53
C LEU A 66 5.63 -21.41 -10.82
N LEU A 67 5.78 -21.34 -9.49
CA LEU A 67 6.29 -22.46 -8.71
C LEU A 67 5.38 -23.69 -8.80
N MET A 68 4.05 -23.50 -8.75
CA MET A 68 3.09 -24.59 -8.89
C MET A 68 3.19 -25.27 -10.26
N ARG A 69 3.27 -24.48 -11.34
CA ARG A 69 3.44 -25.00 -12.71
C ARG A 69 4.66 -25.91 -12.79
N ASP A 70 5.81 -25.44 -12.32
CA ASP A 70 7.08 -26.17 -12.44
C ASP A 70 7.07 -27.41 -11.49
N ALA A 71 6.45 -27.32 -10.31
CA ALA A 71 6.28 -28.46 -9.41
C ALA A 71 5.39 -29.58 -9.99
N TRP A 72 4.39 -29.22 -10.80
CA TRP A 72 3.48 -30.19 -11.44
C TRP A 72 4.13 -31.05 -12.51
N GLU A 73 5.29 -30.65 -13.03
CA GLU A 73 6.07 -31.51 -13.94
C GLU A 73 6.55 -32.80 -13.25
N ILE A 74 6.77 -32.72 -11.93
CA ILE A 74 7.23 -33.85 -11.11
C ILE A 74 6.07 -34.49 -10.34
N SER A 75 5.21 -33.67 -9.76
CA SER A 75 4.10 -34.10 -8.91
C SER A 75 2.78 -33.46 -9.37
N PRO A 76 2.11 -33.99 -10.41
CA PRO A 76 0.93 -33.36 -11.01
C PRO A 76 -0.24 -33.13 -10.06
N ASP A 77 -0.39 -34.00 -9.05
CA ASP A 77 -1.48 -33.97 -8.08
C ASP A 77 -1.20 -33.06 -6.87
N ASN A 78 -0.02 -32.42 -6.82
CA ASN A 78 0.37 -31.59 -5.71
C ASN A 78 -0.26 -30.19 -5.79
N LEU A 79 -1.38 -30.00 -5.13
CA LEU A 79 -2.09 -28.72 -5.07
C LEU A 79 -1.81 -28.03 -3.73
N LEU A 80 -1.62 -26.71 -3.76
CA LEU A 80 -1.55 -25.92 -2.54
C LEU A 80 -2.94 -25.79 -1.90
N PRO A 81 -3.03 -25.79 -0.56
CA PRO A 81 -4.27 -25.50 0.13
C PRO A 81 -4.62 -24.00 0.03
N SER A 82 -5.86 -23.63 0.35
CA SER A 82 -6.29 -22.23 0.37
C SER A 82 -5.82 -21.45 1.61
N ALA A 83 -5.42 -22.18 2.66
CA ALA A 83 -4.83 -21.66 3.89
C ALA A 83 -3.85 -22.69 4.44
N PRO A 84 -2.88 -22.33 5.30
CA PRO A 84 -1.98 -23.31 5.88
C PRO A 84 -2.73 -24.31 6.81
N PRO A 85 -2.10 -25.44 7.21
CA PRO A 85 -0.68 -25.77 7.06
C PRO A 85 -0.30 -26.12 5.61
N LEU A 86 0.93 -25.74 5.24
CA LEU A 86 1.51 -26.08 3.95
C LEU A 86 1.94 -27.56 3.89
N PRO A 87 1.89 -28.20 2.71
CA PRO A 87 2.42 -29.55 2.54
C PRO A 87 3.93 -29.59 2.77
N GLN A 88 4.44 -30.74 3.22
CA GLN A 88 5.88 -31.03 3.34
C GLN A 88 6.26 -32.09 2.31
N LEU A 89 6.57 -31.65 1.11
CA LEU A 89 6.97 -32.55 0.02
C LEU A 89 8.45 -32.91 0.12
N ALA A 90 8.80 -34.02 -0.55
CA ALA A 90 10.19 -34.35 -0.74
C ALA A 90 10.88 -33.24 -1.56
N ILE A 91 12.10 -32.88 -1.15
CA ILE A 91 12.88 -31.88 -1.88
C ILE A 91 13.26 -32.45 -3.24
N HIS A 92 13.01 -31.65 -4.28
CA HIS A 92 13.43 -31.88 -5.66
C HIS A 92 14.46 -30.80 -6.04
N ASP A 93 15.46 -31.16 -6.84
CA ASP A 93 16.43 -30.20 -7.40
C ASP A 93 15.82 -29.48 -8.63
N LEU A 94 14.64 -28.87 -8.44
CA LEU A 94 14.02 -27.99 -9.42
C LEU A 94 14.77 -26.65 -9.44
N PRO A 95 15.10 -26.11 -10.63
CA PRO A 95 15.62 -24.75 -10.72
C PRO A 95 14.54 -23.74 -10.29
N SER A 96 14.97 -22.57 -9.80
CA SER A 96 14.05 -21.46 -9.61
C SER A 96 13.38 -21.11 -10.95
N PRO A 97 12.06 -20.84 -10.98
CA PRO A 97 11.41 -20.34 -12.19
C PRO A 97 12.06 -19.05 -12.69
N ASP A 98 12.02 -18.82 -14.00
CA ASP A 98 12.47 -17.56 -14.60
C ASP A 98 11.43 -16.44 -14.36
N PHE A 99 11.41 -15.94 -13.12
CA PHE A 99 10.51 -14.86 -12.72
C PHE A 99 10.73 -13.60 -13.58
N ARG A 100 11.99 -13.18 -13.80
CA ARG A 100 12.29 -12.00 -14.63
C ARG A 100 11.76 -12.14 -16.04
N GLY A 101 12.03 -13.28 -16.67
CA GLY A 101 11.56 -13.55 -18.04
C GLY A 101 10.04 -13.54 -18.14
N PHE A 102 9.33 -14.08 -17.14
CA PHE A 102 7.88 -14.08 -17.14
C PHE A 102 7.28 -12.67 -16.99
N PHE A 103 7.72 -11.92 -15.97
CA PHE A 103 7.22 -10.55 -15.74
C PHE A 103 7.62 -9.59 -16.85
N GLY A 104 8.85 -9.70 -17.38
CA GLY A 104 9.32 -8.90 -18.51
C GLY A 104 8.76 -9.33 -19.87
N SER A 105 7.92 -10.37 -19.92
CA SER A 105 7.34 -10.85 -21.17
C SER A 105 6.26 -9.91 -21.70
N ARG A 106 6.05 -9.92 -23.02
CA ARG A 106 4.94 -9.16 -23.65
C ARG A 106 3.55 -9.58 -23.17
N ARG A 107 3.39 -10.80 -22.64
CA ARG A 107 2.12 -11.29 -22.11
C ARG A 107 1.74 -10.63 -20.78
N MET A 108 2.73 -10.12 -20.06
CA MET A 108 2.56 -9.37 -18.82
C MET A 108 2.52 -7.86 -19.03
N ALA A 109 2.61 -7.37 -20.28
CA ALA A 109 2.56 -5.95 -20.57
C ALA A 109 1.23 -5.35 -20.09
N PRO A 110 1.24 -4.20 -19.37
CA PRO A 110 0.02 -3.59 -18.85
C PRO A 110 -1.01 -3.33 -19.94
N VAL A 111 -2.22 -3.86 -19.74
CA VAL A 111 -3.40 -3.58 -20.56
C VAL A 111 -4.37 -2.75 -19.72
N TYR A 112 -4.87 -1.66 -20.29
CA TYR A 112 -5.78 -0.77 -19.58
C TYR A 112 -7.00 -1.53 -19.05
N GLY A 113 -7.25 -1.42 -17.75
CA GLY A 113 -8.37 -2.08 -17.06
C GLY A 113 -8.10 -3.53 -16.63
N SER A 114 -7.02 -4.16 -17.06
CA SER A 114 -6.66 -5.51 -16.64
C SER A 114 -5.84 -5.51 -15.34
N ARG A 115 -6.07 -6.50 -14.47
CA ARG A 115 -5.24 -6.72 -13.28
C ARG A 115 -4.01 -7.56 -13.63
N PRO A 116 -2.84 -7.34 -12.98
CA PRO A 116 -1.66 -8.16 -13.19
C PRO A 116 -1.90 -9.67 -13.05
N THR A 117 -2.68 -10.09 -12.03
CA THR A 117 -2.97 -11.51 -11.80
C THR A 117 -3.87 -12.11 -12.88
N GLN A 118 -4.73 -11.29 -13.52
CA GLN A 118 -5.54 -11.72 -14.66
C GLN A 118 -4.64 -11.95 -15.89
N LEU A 119 -3.71 -11.02 -16.17
CA LEU A 119 -2.75 -11.19 -17.26
C LEU A 119 -1.87 -12.44 -17.05
N ALA A 120 -1.44 -12.68 -15.81
CA ALA A 120 -0.69 -13.89 -15.47
C ALA A 120 -1.51 -15.17 -15.67
N GLU A 121 -2.79 -15.17 -15.26
CA GLU A 121 -3.70 -16.28 -15.47
C GLU A 121 -3.85 -16.59 -16.97
N GLU A 122 -4.17 -15.57 -17.78
CA GLU A 122 -4.31 -15.70 -19.23
C GLU A 122 -3.00 -16.18 -19.88
N SER A 123 -1.85 -15.65 -19.43
CA SER A 123 -0.53 -16.01 -19.92
C SER A 123 -0.20 -17.48 -19.66
N LEU A 124 -0.44 -17.96 -18.44
CA LEU A 124 -0.17 -19.34 -18.02
C LEU A 124 -1.11 -20.33 -18.74
N LEU A 125 -2.42 -20.06 -18.74
CA LEU A 125 -3.40 -20.98 -19.35
C LEU A 125 -3.32 -21.03 -20.89
N SER A 126 -2.58 -20.12 -21.52
CA SER A 126 -2.37 -20.07 -22.98
C SER A 126 -0.92 -20.33 -23.42
N ASP A 127 -0.06 -20.83 -22.54
CA ASP A 127 1.35 -21.14 -22.87
C ASP A 127 1.54 -22.48 -23.60
N GLY A 128 0.48 -23.28 -23.72
CA GLY A 128 0.49 -24.60 -24.37
C GLY A 128 0.69 -25.76 -23.40
N THR A 129 0.85 -25.48 -22.10
CA THR A 129 0.90 -26.51 -21.05
C THR A 129 -0.45 -27.21 -20.91
N ALA A 130 -0.44 -28.54 -20.84
CA ALA A 130 -1.64 -29.35 -20.67
C ALA A 130 -1.97 -29.49 -19.17
N TYR A 131 -2.73 -28.54 -18.63
CA TYR A 131 -3.21 -28.58 -17.24
C TYR A 131 -4.41 -29.52 -17.08
N THR A 132 -4.49 -30.18 -15.93
CA THR A 132 -5.72 -30.87 -15.49
C THR A 132 -6.76 -29.84 -15.02
N GLU A 133 -8.04 -30.23 -14.95
CA GLU A 133 -9.11 -29.35 -14.44
C GLU A 133 -8.81 -28.85 -13.01
N ALA A 134 -8.22 -29.71 -12.17
CA ALA A 134 -7.85 -29.36 -10.81
C ALA A 134 -6.72 -28.32 -10.76
N GLN A 135 -5.73 -28.43 -11.64
CA GLN A 135 -4.63 -27.46 -11.77
C GLN A 135 -5.13 -26.11 -12.27
N VAL A 136 -6.02 -26.09 -13.27
CA VAL A 136 -6.65 -24.86 -13.76
C VAL A 136 -7.42 -24.18 -12.62
N SER A 137 -8.23 -24.95 -11.88
CA SER A 137 -8.99 -24.43 -10.74
C SER A 137 -8.08 -23.85 -9.66
N ALA A 138 -6.96 -24.51 -9.36
CA ALA A 138 -5.99 -24.04 -8.37
C ALA A 138 -5.31 -22.72 -8.79
N LEU A 139 -4.87 -22.60 -10.06
CA LEU A 139 -4.31 -21.35 -10.60
C LEU A 139 -5.31 -20.21 -10.53
N GLN A 140 -6.55 -20.44 -10.94
CA GLN A 140 -7.61 -19.43 -10.93
C GLN A 140 -7.94 -18.99 -9.51
N SER A 141 -8.06 -19.93 -8.57
CA SER A 141 -8.32 -19.64 -7.16
C SER A 141 -7.22 -18.76 -6.56
N LEU A 142 -5.95 -19.12 -6.79
CA LEU A 142 -4.79 -18.35 -6.32
C LEU A 142 -4.75 -16.93 -6.90
N LEU A 143 -4.81 -16.81 -8.22
CA LEU A 143 -4.58 -15.53 -8.92
C LEU A 143 -5.76 -14.56 -8.77
N ARG A 144 -6.99 -15.06 -8.85
CA ARG A 144 -8.20 -14.23 -8.65
C ARG A 144 -8.41 -13.90 -7.18
N GLY A 145 -7.99 -14.79 -6.29
CA GLY A 145 -8.06 -14.64 -4.84
C GLY A 145 -6.91 -13.86 -4.22
N ALA A 146 -5.89 -13.44 -4.98
CA ALA A 146 -4.62 -12.89 -4.46
C ALA A 146 -4.77 -11.78 -3.39
N ARG A 147 -5.84 -11.00 -3.47
CA ARG A 147 -6.14 -9.89 -2.54
C ARG A 147 -7.23 -10.21 -1.51
N SER A 148 -7.61 -11.48 -1.36
CA SER A 148 -8.64 -11.94 -0.43
C SER A 148 -8.03 -12.18 0.96
N PRO A 149 -8.40 -11.40 2.00
CA PRO A 149 -7.73 -11.44 3.29
C PRO A 149 -7.74 -12.81 3.99
N LEU A 150 -8.85 -13.55 3.84
CA LEU A 150 -9.05 -14.86 4.48
C LEU A 150 -9.18 -16.00 3.46
N GLY A 151 -9.15 -15.70 2.17
CA GLY A 151 -9.37 -16.67 1.09
C GLY A 151 -8.12 -17.01 0.27
N SER A 152 -6.98 -16.42 0.60
CA SER A 152 -5.73 -16.63 -0.15
C SER A 152 -4.58 -17.01 0.76
N LEU A 153 -3.99 -18.18 0.46
CA LEU A 153 -2.80 -18.69 1.13
C LEU A 153 -1.64 -17.67 1.07
N THR A 154 -1.36 -17.13 -0.11
CA THR A 154 -0.26 -16.17 -0.28
C THR A 154 -0.53 -14.88 0.46
N HIS A 155 -1.79 -14.44 0.53
CA HIS A 155 -2.15 -13.26 1.31
C HIS A 155 -1.94 -13.49 2.81
N LEU A 156 -2.39 -14.63 3.35
CA LEU A 156 -2.25 -14.97 4.77
C LEU A 156 -0.78 -15.04 5.19
N LEU A 157 0.05 -15.76 4.42
CA LEU A 157 1.48 -15.88 4.70
C LEU A 157 2.19 -14.53 4.61
N PHE A 158 1.89 -13.76 3.55
CA PHE A 158 2.45 -12.42 3.38
C PHE A 158 2.07 -11.49 4.52
N GLN A 159 0.80 -11.47 4.91
CA GLN A 159 0.32 -10.63 6.00
C GLN A 159 0.90 -11.03 7.36
N GLU A 160 1.10 -12.34 7.61
CA GLU A 160 1.79 -12.79 8.82
C GLU A 160 3.24 -12.29 8.86
N LEU A 161 3.94 -12.30 7.73
CA LEU A 161 5.30 -11.74 7.62
C LEU A 161 5.33 -10.22 7.75
N VAL A 162 4.37 -9.51 7.17
CA VAL A 162 4.26 -8.04 7.22
C VAL A 162 4.03 -7.56 8.64
N LEU A 163 2.99 -8.10 9.30
CA LEU A 163 2.55 -7.67 10.63
C LEU A 163 3.33 -8.33 11.77
N GLY A 164 3.88 -9.51 11.52
CA GLY A 164 4.36 -10.42 12.56
C GLY A 164 3.22 -11.24 13.14
N SER A 165 3.54 -12.43 13.64
CA SER A 165 2.54 -13.45 13.99
C SER A 165 1.53 -12.98 15.05
N ARG A 166 1.97 -12.27 16.08
CA ARG A 166 1.08 -11.79 17.14
C ARG A 166 0.03 -10.81 16.60
N LEU A 167 0.46 -9.78 15.89
CA LEU A 167 -0.43 -8.74 15.39
C LEU A 167 -1.31 -9.25 14.25
N PHE A 168 -0.79 -10.16 13.43
CA PHE A 168 -1.57 -10.89 12.44
C PHE A 168 -2.72 -11.67 13.10
N GLN A 169 -2.46 -12.43 14.16
CA GLN A 169 -3.48 -13.18 14.89
C GLN A 169 -4.53 -12.24 15.49
N ASP A 170 -4.11 -11.14 16.11
CA ASP A 170 -5.01 -10.14 16.68
C ASP A 170 -5.88 -9.45 15.61
N THR A 171 -5.34 -9.26 14.40
CA THR A 171 -6.01 -8.57 13.28
C THR A 171 -7.01 -9.47 12.55
N TYR A 172 -6.61 -10.70 12.24
CA TYR A 172 -7.38 -11.60 11.39
C TYR A 172 -8.13 -12.70 12.15
N GLY A 173 -7.78 -12.95 13.42
CA GLY A 173 -8.37 -14.04 14.21
C GLY A 173 -8.00 -15.44 13.70
N VAL A 174 -6.93 -15.55 12.91
CA VAL A 174 -6.45 -16.81 12.31
C VAL A 174 -5.21 -17.30 13.07
N GLU A 175 -5.02 -18.61 13.11
CA GLU A 175 -3.82 -19.22 13.66
C GLU A 175 -2.56 -18.80 12.88
N THR A 176 -1.44 -18.71 13.59
CA THR A 176 -0.15 -18.31 13.01
C THR A 176 0.65 -19.53 12.59
N HIS A 177 1.50 -19.37 11.59
CA HIS A 177 2.21 -20.49 10.98
C HIS A 177 3.72 -20.26 10.85
N ILE A 178 4.16 -19.00 10.84
CA ILE A 178 5.56 -18.64 10.61
C ILE A 178 6.27 -18.35 11.94
N ASN A 179 5.55 -17.82 12.94
CA ASN A 179 6.10 -17.40 14.24
C ASN A 179 7.28 -16.42 14.09
N THR A 180 6.98 -15.25 13.51
CA THR A 180 7.97 -14.21 13.16
C THR A 180 7.63 -12.86 13.77
N GLU A 181 8.66 -12.02 13.90
CA GLU A 181 8.48 -10.57 14.03
C GLU A 181 8.05 -9.97 12.68
N GLY A 182 7.35 -8.84 12.73
CA GLY A 182 6.85 -8.15 11.54
C GLY A 182 7.97 -7.50 10.73
N THR A 183 7.97 -7.75 9.43
CA THR A 183 8.93 -7.15 8.49
C THR A 183 8.75 -5.65 8.37
N LEU A 184 7.54 -5.10 8.50
CA LEU A 184 7.35 -3.64 8.55
C LEU A 184 8.17 -3.04 9.69
N LEU A 185 8.00 -3.54 10.92
CA LEU A 185 8.71 -3.03 12.09
C LEU A 185 10.23 -3.23 12.00
N THR A 186 10.67 -4.39 11.50
CA THR A 186 12.10 -4.75 11.54
C THR A 186 12.89 -4.20 10.33
N ARG A 187 12.24 -3.92 9.20
CA ARG A 187 12.90 -3.56 7.94
C ARG A 187 12.62 -2.15 7.46
N ASP A 188 11.44 -1.56 7.69
CA ASP A 188 11.19 -0.17 7.29
C ASP A 188 12.12 0.78 8.04
N ARG A 189 12.42 1.92 7.42
CA ARG A 189 13.35 2.90 7.98
C ARG A 189 12.74 4.30 7.97
N PRO A 190 12.67 4.99 9.12
CA PRO A 190 12.30 6.40 9.16
C PRO A 190 13.26 7.24 8.31
N THR A 191 12.71 8.16 7.53
CA THR A 191 13.50 9.07 6.69
C THR A 191 13.98 10.30 7.46
N LEU A 192 13.30 10.65 8.55
CA LEU A 192 13.61 11.84 9.33
C LEU A 192 14.71 11.59 10.36
N PRO A 193 15.80 12.39 10.33
CA PRO A 193 16.76 12.41 11.42
C PRO A 193 16.11 12.92 12.72
N PRO A 194 16.56 12.44 13.90
CA PRO A 194 15.99 12.85 15.19
C PRO A 194 15.95 14.38 15.40
N GLN A 195 16.96 15.11 14.93
CA GLN A 195 17.00 16.57 15.06
C GLN A 195 15.86 17.26 14.29
N THR A 196 15.58 16.81 13.05
CA THR A 196 14.50 17.39 12.24
C THR A 196 13.14 17.00 12.79
N ARG A 197 12.98 15.76 13.25
CA ARG A 197 11.75 15.31 13.92
C ARG A 197 11.45 16.18 15.15
N ASN A 198 12.44 16.43 16.01
CA ASN A 198 12.25 17.29 17.19
C ASN A 198 11.86 18.72 16.83
N ARG A 199 12.36 19.26 15.70
CA ARG A 199 11.93 20.57 15.19
C ARG A 199 10.48 20.56 14.71
N LEU A 200 10.06 19.51 14.01
CA LEU A 200 8.66 19.33 13.61
C LEU A 200 7.75 19.25 14.84
N LEU A 201 8.13 18.47 15.85
CA LEU A 201 7.37 18.36 17.11
C LEU A 201 7.24 19.72 17.81
N ALA A 202 8.34 20.49 17.92
CA ALA A 202 8.30 21.84 18.48
C ALA A 202 7.44 22.80 17.64
N TRP A 203 7.40 22.63 16.32
CA TRP A 203 6.53 23.41 15.45
C TRP A 203 5.05 23.09 15.66
N LEU A 204 4.71 21.83 15.95
CA LEU A 204 3.34 21.38 16.26
C LEU A 204 2.85 21.83 17.65
N GLU A 205 3.74 22.27 18.54
CA GLU A 205 3.35 22.86 19.83
C GLU A 205 2.81 24.30 19.70
N VAL A 206 3.02 24.95 18.55
CA VAL A 206 2.54 26.30 18.30
C VAL A 206 1.04 26.27 17.99
N PRO A 207 0.20 27.14 18.61
CA PRO A 207 -1.22 27.23 18.27
C PRO A 207 -1.45 27.45 16.77
N ASP A 208 -2.51 26.84 16.24
CA ASP A 208 -2.91 26.87 14.83
C ASP A 208 -1.92 26.18 13.85
N HIS A 209 -0.95 25.42 14.35
CA HIS A 209 -0.13 24.49 13.57
C HIS A 209 -0.63 23.07 13.74
N HIS A 210 -0.93 22.42 12.63
CA HIS A 210 -1.50 21.07 12.60
C HIS A 210 -0.75 20.20 11.61
N ALA A 211 -0.90 18.89 11.75
CA ALA A 211 -0.45 17.95 10.75
C ALA A 211 -1.36 16.71 10.70
N ALA A 212 -1.33 15.99 9.59
CA ALA A 212 -1.93 14.68 9.44
C ALA A 212 -1.13 13.83 8.43
N VAL A 213 -1.27 12.52 8.53
CA VAL A 213 -0.71 11.55 7.59
C VAL A 213 -1.84 11.00 6.73
N PHE A 214 -1.62 10.91 5.42
CA PHE A 214 -2.60 10.38 4.45
C PHE A 214 -1.89 9.46 3.46
N THR A 215 -2.20 8.17 3.49
CA THR A 215 -1.42 7.12 2.83
C THR A 215 -2.30 6.04 2.21
N ASN A 216 -1.79 5.40 1.15
CA ASN A 216 -2.45 4.24 0.54
C ASN A 216 -2.17 2.91 1.26
N ARG A 217 -1.30 2.91 2.29
CA ARG A 217 -1.07 1.74 3.14
C ARG A 217 -2.38 1.29 3.79
N PRO A 218 -2.57 -0.03 3.97
CA PRO A 218 -3.58 -0.56 4.89
C PRO A 218 -3.49 0.12 6.26
N SER A 219 -4.64 0.39 6.86
CA SER A 219 -4.75 0.91 8.21
C SER A 219 -5.91 0.24 8.91
N ARG A 220 -6.06 0.48 10.22
CA ARG A 220 -7.28 0.08 10.91
C ARG A 220 -8.50 0.73 10.23
N ALA A 221 -9.57 -0.04 10.18
CA ALA A 221 -10.87 0.44 9.76
C ALA A 221 -11.71 0.82 11.00
N PRO A 222 -12.73 1.68 10.85
CA PRO A 222 -13.78 1.85 11.86
C PRO A 222 -14.39 0.51 12.31
N GLN A 223 -15.02 0.50 13.49
CA GLN A 223 -15.57 -0.72 14.09
C GLN A 223 -16.45 -1.50 13.11
N GLY A 224 -16.22 -2.82 13.05
CA GLY A 224 -16.99 -3.75 12.21
C GLY A 224 -16.34 -4.09 10.86
N SER A 225 -15.17 -3.55 10.52
CA SER A 225 -14.41 -3.91 9.32
C SER A 225 -12.97 -4.29 9.66
N THR A 226 -12.40 -5.21 8.89
CA THR A 226 -11.01 -5.66 9.05
C THR A 226 -10.08 -4.71 8.30
N GLY A 227 -9.16 -4.08 9.04
CA GLY A 227 -8.11 -3.25 8.48
C GLY A 227 -6.77 -3.59 9.13
N ALA A 228 -5.81 -4.04 8.33
CA ALA A 228 -4.47 -4.34 8.80
C ALA A 228 -3.79 -3.03 9.25
N PRO A 229 -3.24 -2.95 10.47
CA PRO A 229 -2.72 -1.71 11.06
C PRO A 229 -1.33 -1.32 10.51
N GLU A 230 -1.10 -1.47 9.20
CA GLU A 230 0.22 -1.32 8.58
C GLU A 230 0.72 0.13 8.60
N ALA A 231 -0.19 1.08 8.39
CA ALA A 231 0.11 2.50 8.49
C ALA A 231 0.37 2.94 9.94
N GLU A 232 -0.36 2.38 10.91
CA GLU A 232 -0.12 2.65 12.33
C GLU A 232 1.27 2.17 12.77
N LEU A 233 1.70 0.98 12.34
CA LEU A 233 3.06 0.49 12.58
C LEU A 233 4.11 1.40 11.93
N GLY A 234 3.83 1.89 10.73
CA GLY A 234 4.69 2.85 10.06
C GLY A 234 4.86 4.13 10.87
N LEU A 235 3.77 4.65 11.43
CA LEU A 235 3.79 5.87 12.24
C LEU A 235 4.54 5.67 13.57
N GLU A 236 4.40 4.49 14.18
CA GLU A 236 5.17 4.07 15.37
C GLU A 236 6.68 4.14 15.11
N LEU A 237 7.15 3.61 13.98
CA LEU A 237 8.58 3.67 13.63
C LEU A 237 9.09 5.10 13.48
N THR A 238 8.24 6.04 13.04
CA THR A 238 8.64 7.44 12.84
C THR A 238 8.67 8.25 14.13
N GLU A 239 8.16 7.69 15.24
CA GLU A 239 7.91 8.40 16.50
C GLU A 239 7.00 9.64 16.29
N LEU A 240 5.97 9.49 15.44
CA LEU A 240 4.98 10.52 15.11
C LEU A 240 3.54 10.04 15.36
N GLU A 241 3.33 9.11 16.30
CA GLU A 241 2.03 8.47 16.60
C GLU A 241 0.96 9.44 17.10
N MET A 242 1.37 10.65 17.49
CA MET A 242 0.44 11.72 17.86
C MET A 242 -0.28 12.33 16.65
N LEU A 243 0.22 12.10 15.43
CA LEU A 243 -0.39 12.63 14.23
C LEU A 243 -1.66 11.85 13.86
N PRO A 244 -2.75 12.53 13.51
CA PRO A 244 -3.90 11.89 12.88
C PRO A 244 -3.49 11.16 11.60
N LEU A 245 -4.11 10.00 11.37
CA LEU A 245 -3.76 9.10 10.27
C LEU A 245 -5.01 8.75 9.46
N VAL A 246 -4.91 8.89 8.15
CA VAL A 246 -5.85 8.38 7.16
C VAL A 246 -5.11 7.36 6.30
N GLY A 247 -5.45 6.10 6.46
CA GLY A 247 -5.01 5.04 5.56
C GLY A 247 -6.17 4.41 4.82
N ARG A 248 -5.88 3.33 4.09
CA ARG A 248 -6.87 2.60 3.29
C ARG A 248 -8.02 2.05 4.13
N GLY A 249 -7.83 1.67 5.40
CA GLY A 249 -8.87 1.03 6.20
C GLY A 249 -10.13 1.90 6.37
N GLY A 250 -9.95 3.18 6.70
CA GLY A 250 -11.07 4.12 6.84
C GLY A 250 -11.80 4.39 5.53
N LEU A 251 -11.04 4.53 4.45
CA LEU A 251 -11.59 4.79 3.12
C LEU A 251 -12.29 3.57 2.54
N ALA A 252 -11.73 2.37 2.70
CA ALA A 252 -12.35 1.12 2.27
C ALA A 252 -13.66 0.83 3.00
N TRP A 253 -13.71 1.12 4.31
CA TRP A 253 -14.96 1.07 5.06
C TRP A 253 -16.02 2.03 4.47
N LEU A 254 -15.62 3.27 4.15
CA LEU A 254 -16.52 4.25 3.55
C LEU A 254 -16.98 3.86 2.14
N GLU A 255 -16.08 3.30 1.32
CA GLU A 255 -16.38 2.75 0.00
C GLU A 255 -17.47 1.67 0.10
N GLU A 256 -17.34 0.73 1.04
CA GLU A 256 -18.33 -0.31 1.28
C GLU A 256 -19.68 0.29 1.69
N GLN A 257 -19.70 1.23 2.63
CA GLN A 257 -20.92 1.91 3.07
C GLN A 257 -21.64 2.65 1.92
N ARG A 258 -20.88 3.17 0.96
CA ARG A 258 -21.40 3.93 -0.19
C ARG A 258 -21.59 3.07 -1.45
N GLY A 259 -21.29 1.77 -1.41
CA GLY A 259 -21.39 0.88 -2.56
C GLY A 259 -20.41 1.22 -3.70
N LEU A 260 -19.25 1.79 -3.37
CA LEU A 260 -18.23 2.20 -4.32
C LEU A 260 -17.26 1.06 -4.65
N ALA A 261 -16.56 1.20 -5.77
CA ALA A 261 -15.51 0.25 -6.14
C ALA A 261 -14.33 0.33 -5.14
N PRO A 262 -13.69 -0.80 -4.80
CA PRO A 262 -12.53 -0.79 -3.90
C PRO A 262 -11.40 0.10 -4.41
N GLY A 263 -10.91 0.99 -3.56
CA GLY A 263 -9.86 1.96 -3.85
C GLY A 263 -10.32 3.21 -4.59
N ALA A 264 -11.63 3.38 -4.86
CA ALA A 264 -12.17 4.57 -5.53
C ALA A 264 -11.93 5.88 -4.74
N LEU A 265 -11.77 5.79 -3.41
CA LEU A 265 -11.56 6.93 -2.53
C LEU A 265 -10.09 7.13 -2.13
N LEU A 266 -9.18 6.29 -2.63
CA LEU A 266 -7.73 6.48 -2.46
C LEU A 266 -7.21 7.60 -3.37
N LYS A 267 -5.93 7.95 -3.21
CA LYS A 267 -5.27 8.93 -4.11
C LYS A 267 -5.48 8.47 -5.56
N PRO A 268 -5.85 9.36 -6.51
CA PRO A 268 -5.90 10.82 -6.40
C PRO A 268 -7.27 11.43 -6.00
N SER A 269 -8.18 10.68 -5.36
CA SER A 269 -9.49 11.20 -4.93
C SER A 269 -9.38 12.39 -3.96
N ALA A 270 -10.24 13.40 -4.14
CA ALA A 270 -10.37 14.53 -3.21
C ALA A 270 -10.71 14.07 -1.79
N THR A 271 -11.53 13.02 -1.66
CA THR A 271 -12.00 12.51 -0.36
C THR A 271 -10.83 12.17 0.56
N HIS A 272 -9.77 11.54 0.06
CA HIS A 272 -8.61 11.17 0.88
C HIS A 272 -7.98 12.38 1.59
N ALA A 273 -7.62 13.43 0.83
CA ALA A 273 -7.04 14.64 1.38
C ALA A 273 -8.03 15.42 2.26
N LEU A 274 -9.33 15.46 1.91
CA LEU A 274 -10.37 16.10 2.72
C LEU A 274 -10.51 15.45 4.11
N VAL A 275 -10.45 14.11 4.20
CA VAL A 275 -10.46 13.42 5.51
C VAL A 275 -9.24 13.82 6.34
N ALA A 276 -8.06 13.89 5.72
CA ALA A 276 -6.82 14.26 6.40
C ALA A 276 -6.89 15.70 6.94
N LEU A 277 -7.43 16.63 6.17
CA LEU A 277 -7.65 18.02 6.59
C LEU A 277 -8.61 18.12 7.78
N ARG A 278 -9.73 17.39 7.74
CA ARG A 278 -10.69 17.36 8.87
C ARG A 278 -10.08 16.76 10.13
N GLN A 279 -9.32 15.68 9.99
CA GLN A 279 -8.62 15.10 11.14
C GLN A 279 -7.54 16.03 11.69
N ALA A 280 -6.80 16.74 10.84
CA ALA A 280 -5.78 17.70 11.28
C ALA A 280 -6.37 18.80 12.17
N ILE A 281 -7.60 19.23 11.91
CA ILE A 281 -8.32 20.23 12.73
C ILE A 281 -9.10 19.64 13.91
N GLY A 282 -8.95 18.33 14.17
CA GLY A 282 -9.42 17.67 15.40
C GLY A 282 -10.66 16.79 15.26
N ASP A 283 -11.18 16.58 14.06
CA ASP A 283 -12.30 15.64 13.89
C ASP A 283 -11.86 14.20 14.13
N SER A 284 -12.76 13.41 14.73
CA SER A 284 -12.60 11.96 14.73
C SER A 284 -12.65 11.40 13.31
N LEU A 285 -11.94 10.30 13.03
CA LEU A 285 -11.90 9.64 11.71
C LEU A 285 -13.30 9.44 11.12
N GLY A 286 -14.28 8.98 11.91
CA GLY A 286 -15.64 8.75 11.43
C GLY A 286 -16.35 10.03 10.95
N VAL A 287 -16.21 11.12 11.70
CA VAL A 287 -16.77 12.43 11.31
C VAL A 287 -16.07 12.95 10.05
N ALA A 288 -14.74 12.88 10.02
CA ALA A 288 -13.94 13.30 8.87
C ALA A 288 -14.29 12.53 7.60
N LEU A 289 -14.48 11.20 7.68
CA LEU A 289 -14.91 10.34 6.57
C LEU A 289 -16.26 10.76 6.00
N GLN A 290 -17.26 10.97 6.86
CA GLN A 290 -18.59 11.34 6.42
C GLN A 290 -18.63 12.74 5.82
N ALA A 291 -18.00 13.72 6.48
CA ALA A 291 -17.90 15.10 5.98
C ALA A 291 -17.22 15.13 4.60
N ALA A 292 -16.07 14.45 4.45
CA ALA A 292 -15.33 14.42 3.20
C ALA A 292 -16.11 13.76 2.06
N ALA A 293 -16.86 12.68 2.33
CA ALA A 293 -17.73 12.07 1.32
C ALA A 293 -18.91 12.97 0.96
N ALA A 294 -19.57 13.57 1.95
CA ALA A 294 -20.68 14.49 1.71
C ALA A 294 -20.25 15.65 0.78
N LEU A 295 -19.09 16.25 1.04
CA LEU A 295 -18.58 17.32 0.20
C LEU A 295 -18.17 16.83 -1.20
N ALA A 296 -17.34 15.78 -1.28
CA ALA A 296 -16.73 15.38 -2.55
C ALA A 296 -17.66 14.60 -3.48
N LEU A 297 -18.63 13.85 -2.93
CA LEU A 297 -19.50 12.95 -3.69
C LEU A 297 -20.91 13.50 -3.80
N ASP A 298 -21.42 14.11 -2.73
CA ASP A 298 -22.81 14.54 -2.62
C ASP A 298 -22.99 16.06 -2.85
N GLN A 299 -21.88 16.83 -2.88
CA GLN A 299 -21.85 18.29 -2.95
C GLN A 299 -22.58 18.96 -1.77
N GLU A 300 -22.54 18.32 -0.61
CA GLU A 300 -23.12 18.80 0.65
C GLU A 300 -22.01 19.28 1.58
N ASP A 301 -22.08 20.56 1.99
CA ASP A 301 -21.13 21.15 2.94
C ASP A 301 -21.62 21.04 4.38
N ASP A 302 -20.68 21.09 5.31
CA ASP A 302 -20.95 21.30 6.74
C ASP A 302 -20.16 22.49 7.28
N PRO A 303 -20.60 23.12 8.39
CA PRO A 303 -19.96 24.34 8.92
C PRO A 303 -18.49 24.18 9.32
N GLY A 304 -18.02 22.95 9.55
CA GLY A 304 -16.63 22.70 9.94
C GLY A 304 -15.62 23.00 8.83
N TRP A 305 -16.03 23.05 7.55
CA TRP A 305 -15.13 23.45 6.46
C TRP A 305 -14.68 24.90 6.57
N ALA A 306 -15.49 25.78 7.16
CA ALA A 306 -15.15 27.18 7.37
C ALA A 306 -13.91 27.37 8.28
N ASN A 307 -13.54 26.36 9.08
CA ASN A 307 -12.32 26.39 9.89
C ASN A 307 -11.04 26.35 9.05
N LEU A 308 -11.12 25.95 7.78
CA LEU A 308 -10.00 25.93 6.83
C LEU A 308 -9.87 27.24 6.03
N GLU A 309 -10.75 28.22 6.26
CA GLU A 309 -10.68 29.50 5.54
C GLU A 309 -9.34 30.20 5.79
N GLY A 310 -8.66 30.54 4.70
CA GLY A 310 -7.33 31.15 4.72
C GLY A 310 -6.22 30.24 5.23
N ALA A 311 -6.44 28.92 5.32
CA ALA A 311 -5.41 27.98 5.75
C ALA A 311 -4.28 27.84 4.72
N GLU A 312 -3.06 27.66 5.21
CA GLU A 312 -1.90 27.30 4.42
C GLU A 312 -1.62 25.79 4.60
N ILE A 313 -1.81 25.03 3.53
CA ILE A 313 -1.63 23.58 3.51
C ILE A 313 -0.31 23.27 2.79
N THR A 314 0.65 22.70 3.49
CA THR A 314 1.89 22.20 2.88
C THR A 314 1.83 20.68 2.80
N VAL A 315 2.02 20.14 1.60
CA VAL A 315 1.98 18.70 1.34
C VAL A 315 3.37 18.19 1.04
N PHE A 316 3.74 17.09 1.69
CA PHE A 316 4.97 16.35 1.45
C PHE A 316 4.61 14.99 0.85
N GLU A 317 5.00 14.77 -0.40
CA GLU A 317 4.53 13.64 -1.20
C GLU A 317 5.62 13.14 -2.16
N ASP A 318 5.68 11.83 -2.43
CA ASP A 318 6.65 11.24 -3.37
C ASP A 318 6.03 10.90 -4.75
N SER A 319 4.70 11.03 -4.87
CA SER A 319 3.91 10.71 -6.06
C SER A 319 3.06 11.88 -6.57
N ALA A 320 2.83 11.94 -7.89
CA ALA A 320 1.93 12.96 -8.46
C ALA A 320 0.45 12.75 -8.05
N GLU A 321 0.05 11.52 -7.73
CA GLU A 321 -1.33 11.18 -7.34
C GLU A 321 -1.71 11.79 -6.00
N GLY A 322 -0.81 11.80 -5.01
CA GLY A 322 -1.06 12.45 -3.73
C GLY A 322 -1.21 13.96 -3.86
N LEU A 323 -0.40 14.61 -4.70
CA LEU A 323 -0.54 16.03 -5.01
C LEU A 323 -1.88 16.33 -5.70
N ALA A 324 -2.29 15.48 -6.65
CA ALA A 324 -3.56 15.60 -7.33
C ALA A 324 -4.77 15.47 -6.37
N SER A 325 -4.67 14.60 -5.35
CA SER A 325 -5.68 14.48 -4.29
C SER A 325 -5.90 15.79 -3.53
N VAL A 326 -4.81 16.50 -3.20
CA VAL A 326 -4.90 17.79 -2.50
C VAL A 326 -5.44 18.88 -3.42
N ALA A 327 -5.01 18.90 -4.68
CA ALA A 327 -5.54 19.84 -5.68
C ALA A 327 -7.05 19.64 -5.87
N ALA A 328 -7.52 18.40 -5.91
CA ALA A 328 -8.95 18.07 -6.01
C ALA A 328 -9.71 18.47 -4.74
N ALA A 329 -9.16 18.21 -3.54
CA ALA A 329 -9.74 18.68 -2.28
C ALA A 329 -9.88 20.21 -2.22
N ARG A 330 -8.87 20.94 -2.71
CA ARG A 330 -8.93 22.40 -2.84
C ARG A 330 -10.03 22.86 -3.77
N ALA A 331 -10.23 22.18 -4.90
CA ALA A 331 -11.32 22.50 -5.81
C ALA A 331 -12.68 22.36 -5.12
N CYS A 332 -12.91 21.26 -4.40
CA CYS A 332 -14.14 21.05 -3.61
C CYS A 332 -14.38 22.16 -2.58
N LEU A 333 -13.33 22.60 -1.87
CA LEU A 333 -13.44 23.67 -0.87
C LEU A 333 -13.74 25.04 -1.51
N VAL A 334 -13.10 25.35 -2.64
CA VAL A 334 -13.35 26.60 -3.39
C VAL A 334 -14.80 26.65 -3.89
N ASP A 335 -15.37 25.53 -4.32
CA ASP A 335 -16.74 25.46 -4.81
C ASP A 335 -17.78 25.83 -3.73
N ILE A 336 -17.46 25.61 -2.45
CA ILE A 336 -18.29 26.00 -1.30
C ILE A 336 -17.86 27.35 -0.69
N GLY A 337 -16.97 28.08 -1.36
CA GLY A 337 -16.51 29.40 -0.94
C GLY A 337 -15.44 29.40 0.16
N VAL A 338 -14.82 28.25 0.45
CA VAL A 338 -13.68 28.15 1.38
C VAL A 338 -12.37 28.29 0.62
N SER A 339 -11.61 29.34 0.92
CA SER A 339 -10.33 29.61 0.29
C SER A 339 -9.18 29.02 1.11
N MET A 340 -8.22 28.37 0.44
CA MET A 340 -6.98 27.89 1.05
C MET A 340 -5.81 27.94 0.07
N GLN A 341 -4.60 28.09 0.62
CA GLN A 341 -3.35 28.00 -0.13
C GLN A 341 -2.79 26.59 -0.03
N ALA A 342 -2.37 26.02 -1.15
CA ALA A 342 -1.67 24.73 -1.19
C ALA A 342 -0.22 24.94 -1.64
N ILE A 343 0.74 24.50 -0.83
CA ILE A 343 2.17 24.44 -1.12
C ILE A 343 2.50 22.97 -1.36
N LEU A 344 2.95 22.65 -2.57
CA LEU A 344 3.20 21.28 -3.00
C LEU A 344 4.70 21.00 -2.96
N LEU A 345 5.14 20.13 -2.06
CA LEU A 345 6.55 19.74 -1.90
C LEU A 345 6.72 18.26 -2.25
N GLY A 346 7.47 18.02 -3.31
CA GLY A 346 7.84 16.67 -3.75
C GLY A 346 9.07 16.17 -2.99
N VAL A 347 9.08 14.92 -2.53
CA VAL A 347 10.24 14.30 -1.88
C VAL A 347 10.70 13.09 -2.69
N THR A 348 11.80 13.22 -3.43
CA THR A 348 12.35 12.07 -4.18
C THR A 348 13.78 12.28 -4.67
N GLN A 349 14.53 11.17 -4.73
CA GLN A 349 15.80 11.07 -5.44
C GLN A 349 15.65 10.46 -6.85
N SER A 350 14.48 9.91 -7.16
CA SER A 350 14.20 9.27 -8.45
C SER A 350 13.93 10.33 -9.52
N LEU A 351 14.72 10.29 -10.61
CA LEU A 351 14.57 11.24 -11.72
C LEU A 351 13.18 11.14 -12.39
N PRO A 352 12.64 9.94 -12.70
CA PRO A 352 11.27 9.83 -13.21
C PRO A 352 10.21 10.41 -12.27
N LYS A 353 10.30 10.14 -10.96
CA LYS A 353 9.35 10.71 -9.98
C LYS A 353 9.48 12.23 -9.90
N ARG A 354 10.70 12.77 -9.91
CA ARG A 354 10.94 14.22 -9.92
C ARG A 354 10.24 14.90 -11.09
N GLN A 355 10.40 14.37 -12.30
CA GLN A 355 9.75 14.93 -13.49
C GLN A 355 8.23 14.93 -13.37
N ALA A 356 7.64 13.88 -12.81
CA ALA A 356 6.20 13.80 -12.58
C ALA A 356 5.71 14.81 -11.52
N LEU A 357 6.46 14.99 -10.43
CA LEU A 357 6.16 15.96 -9.36
C LEU A 357 6.31 17.40 -9.85
N GLU A 358 7.36 17.72 -10.62
CA GLU A 358 7.56 19.04 -11.24
C GLU A 358 6.45 19.36 -12.24
N ALA A 359 5.98 18.36 -13.02
CA ALA A 359 4.84 18.52 -13.91
C ALA A 359 3.53 18.81 -13.15
N ALA A 360 3.42 18.34 -11.91
CA ALA A 360 2.34 18.68 -10.96
C ALA A 360 2.61 20.00 -10.22
N GLN A 361 3.59 20.80 -10.65
CA GLN A 361 3.96 22.11 -10.10
C GLN A 361 4.50 22.06 -8.65
N ALA A 362 5.01 20.91 -8.20
CA ALA A 362 5.67 20.82 -6.90
C ALA A 362 7.11 21.32 -6.94
N GLU A 363 7.54 21.92 -5.83
CA GLU A 363 8.96 22.12 -5.55
C GLU A 363 9.54 20.81 -5.03
N VAL A 364 10.59 20.28 -5.68
CA VAL A 364 11.08 18.93 -5.39
C VAL A 364 12.39 18.95 -4.62
N PHE A 365 12.41 18.24 -3.50
CA PHE A 365 13.55 18.06 -2.60
C PHE A 365 14.04 16.61 -2.65
N PRO A 366 15.35 16.37 -2.43
CA PRO A 366 15.91 15.02 -2.39
C PRO A 366 15.63 14.27 -1.08
N SER A 367 15.17 14.98 -0.03
CA SER A 367 14.84 14.40 1.26
C SER A 367 13.73 15.18 1.97
N LEU A 368 12.96 14.51 2.83
CA LEU A 368 11.94 15.16 3.67
C LEU A 368 12.58 16.17 4.63
N ALA A 369 13.80 15.90 5.10
CA ALA A 369 14.51 16.81 6.00
C ALA A 369 14.80 18.17 5.36
N GLU A 370 15.16 18.19 4.07
CA GLU A 370 15.38 19.42 3.32
C GLU A 370 14.06 20.15 3.03
N ALA A 371 13.02 19.42 2.62
CA ALA A 371 11.69 19.99 2.39
C ALA A 371 11.13 20.65 3.66
N LEU A 372 11.21 19.97 4.81
CA LEU A 372 10.83 20.54 6.11
C LEU A 372 11.73 21.71 6.50
N GLY A 373 13.02 21.65 6.16
CA GLY A 373 13.95 22.76 6.38
C GLY A 373 13.48 24.04 5.70
N ALA A 374 12.94 23.94 4.48
CA ALA A 374 12.37 25.05 3.74
C ALA A 374 11.00 25.48 4.29
N ALA A 375 10.12 24.54 4.63
CA ALA A 375 8.77 24.83 5.12
C ALA A 375 8.72 25.40 6.55
N LEU A 376 9.73 25.12 7.37
CA LEU A 376 9.85 25.59 8.75
C LEU A 376 10.67 26.89 8.89
N ALA A 377 11.28 27.37 7.80
CA ALA A 377 12.04 28.62 7.78
C ALA A 377 11.09 29.83 7.74
#